data_AF-A0A0L8H7E8-F1
#
_entry.id   AF-A0A0L8H7E8-F1
#
_cell.length_a   1.000
_cell.length_b   1.000
_cell.length_c   1.000
_cell.angle_alpha   90.00
_cell.angle_beta   90.00
_cell.angle_gamma   90.00
#
_symmetry.space_group_name_H-M   'P 1'
#
loop_
_entity.id
_entity.type
_entity.pdbx_description
1 polymer ?
#
loop_
_entity_poly.entity_id
_entity_poly.type
_entity_poly.pdbx_seq_one_letter_code
_entity_poly.pdbx_strand_id
1 'polypeptide(L)'
;RILPGTTIISDLWRSYNTLNQLGYRHLTVNHSINFVDPVTFATTNHIECLWKHVKNRNKRENETARNLIQSHLIEFMWRYEFKDEIFEKLLEQIRHLYPCV
;
A
#
# COMPACT_ATOMS: atom_id res chain seq x y z
N ARG A 1 5.84 0.28 -14.34
CA ARG A 1 4.80 0.89 -15.21
C ARG A 1 3.54 0.03 -15.09
N ILE A 2 2.36 0.62 -14.92
CA ILE A 2 1.10 -0.14 -14.84
C ILE A 2 0.70 -0.56 -16.26
N LEU A 3 0.19 -1.79 -16.41
CA LEU A 3 -0.21 -2.32 -17.72
C LEU A 3 -1.57 -1.73 -18.15
N PRO A 4 -1.76 -1.41 -19.44
CA PRO A 4 -3.09 -1.07 -19.97
C PRO A 4 -4.12 -2.16 -19.67
N GLY A 5 -5.38 -1.78 -19.48
CA GLY A 5 -6.47 -2.67 -19.09
C GLY A 5 -6.50 -3.00 -17.59
N THR A 6 -5.47 -2.62 -16.82
CA THR A 6 -5.48 -2.79 -15.35
C THR A 6 -6.65 -2.03 -14.74
N THR A 7 -7.35 -2.67 -13.79
CA THR A 7 -8.39 -2.02 -13.01
C THR A 7 -7.75 -1.15 -11.94
N ILE A 8 -8.07 0.15 -11.94
CA ILE A 8 -7.68 1.10 -10.90
C ILE A 8 -8.94 1.44 -10.11
N ILE A 9 -8.87 1.33 -8.78
CA ILE A 9 -9.94 1.74 -7.87
C ILE A 9 -9.43 2.95 -7.07
N SER A 10 -10.15 4.05 -7.10
CA SER A 10 -9.81 5.26 -6.34
C SER A 10 -11.04 5.94 -5.75
N ASP A 11 -10.81 6.99 -4.97
CA ASP A 11 -11.85 7.97 -4.63
C ASP A 11 -12.28 8.79 -5.88
N LEU A 12 -13.25 9.69 -5.69
CA LEU A 12 -13.78 10.58 -6.73
C LEU A 12 -12.91 11.83 -6.97
N TRP A 13 -11.58 11.75 -6.80
CA TRP A 13 -10.74 12.91 -7.08
C TRP A 13 -10.69 13.22 -8.58
N ARG A 14 -11.02 14.47 -8.95
CA ARG A 14 -11.21 14.92 -10.34
C ARG A 14 -10.02 14.64 -11.27
N SER A 15 -8.79 14.65 -10.75
CA SER A 15 -7.58 14.38 -11.55
C SER A 15 -7.57 12.95 -12.13
N TYR A 16 -8.26 12.00 -11.49
CA TYR A 16 -8.32 10.61 -11.92
C TYR A 16 -9.33 10.33 -13.03
N ASN A 17 -10.17 11.30 -13.41
CA ASN A 17 -11.17 11.13 -14.47
C ASN A 17 -10.57 10.77 -15.85
N THR A 18 -9.29 11.04 -16.05
CA THR A 18 -8.57 10.74 -17.30
C THR A 18 -8.08 9.29 -17.38
N LEU A 19 -8.14 8.51 -16.30
CA LEU A 19 -7.57 7.15 -16.26
C LEU A 19 -8.21 6.21 -17.29
N ASN A 20 -9.51 6.34 -17.54
CA ASN A 20 -10.18 5.57 -18.61
C ASN A 20 -9.61 5.92 -20.00
N GLN A 21 -9.29 7.18 -20.26
CA GLN A 21 -8.70 7.64 -21.53
C GLN A 21 -7.25 7.18 -21.71
N LEU A 22 -6.54 6.96 -20.60
CA LEU A 22 -5.18 6.41 -20.58
C LEU A 22 -5.15 4.88 -20.77
N GLY A 23 -6.30 4.25 -21.01
CA GLY A 23 -6.41 2.81 -21.26
C GLY A 23 -6.51 1.96 -20.00
N TYR A 24 -6.82 2.53 -18.84
CA TYR A 24 -7.12 1.77 -17.62
C TYR A 24 -8.63 1.55 -17.47
N ARG A 25 -9.02 0.52 -16.70
CA ARG A 25 -10.41 0.39 -16.25
C ARG A 25 -10.54 1.09 -14.91
N HIS A 26 -11.13 2.28 -14.88
CA HIS A 26 -11.23 3.06 -13.65
C HIS A 26 -12.59 2.87 -12.97
N LEU A 27 -12.57 2.41 -11.72
CA LEU A 27 -13.72 2.37 -10.82
C LEU A 27 -13.51 3.40 -9.71
N THR A 28 -14.58 4.04 -9.29
CA THR A 28 -14.55 5.12 -8.30
C THR A 28 -15.46 4.81 -7.12
N VAL A 29 -15.05 5.22 -5.92
CA VAL A 29 -15.85 5.05 -4.69
C VAL A 29 -16.19 6.41 -4.09
N ASN A 30 -17.48 6.66 -3.90
CA ASN A 30 -17.97 7.88 -3.27
C ASN A 30 -18.17 7.70 -1.77
N HIS A 31 -17.13 8.01 -1.00
CA HIS A 31 -17.11 7.93 0.45
C HIS A 31 -18.11 8.85 1.18
N SER A 32 -18.69 9.84 0.50
CA SER A 32 -19.79 10.63 1.06
C SER A 32 -21.14 9.90 1.04
N ILE A 33 -21.25 8.81 0.26
CA ILE A 33 -22.48 8.05 0.09
C ILE A 33 -22.30 6.62 0.60
N ASN A 34 -21.25 5.91 0.16
CA ASN A 34 -21.00 4.51 0.50
C ASN A 34 -19.50 4.25 0.74
N PHE A 35 -19.19 3.32 1.65
CA PHE A 35 -17.82 2.81 1.86
C PHE A 35 -17.41 1.72 0.86
N VAL A 36 -18.41 1.06 0.25
CA VAL A 36 -18.27 0.07 -0.81
C VAL A 36 -19.33 0.41 -1.85
N ASP A 37 -18.92 0.55 -3.12
CA ASP A 37 -19.88 0.85 -4.18
C ASP A 37 -20.86 -0.33 -4.36
N PRO A 38 -22.18 -0.13 -4.28
CA PRO A 38 -23.14 -1.23 -4.25
C PRO A 38 -23.34 -1.91 -5.62
N VAL A 39 -22.88 -1.30 -6.71
CA VAL A 39 -23.06 -1.82 -8.08
C VAL A 39 -21.80 -2.55 -8.55
N THR A 40 -20.64 -1.94 -8.34
CA THR A 40 -19.34 -2.42 -8.79
C THR A 40 -18.57 -3.17 -7.73
N PHE A 41 -19.01 -3.10 -6.46
CA PHE A 41 -18.31 -3.62 -5.28
C PHE A 41 -16.91 -3.02 -5.08
N ALA A 42 -16.61 -1.90 -5.73
CA ALA A 42 -15.35 -1.20 -5.60
C ALA A 42 -15.19 -0.62 -4.17
N THR A 43 -13.99 -0.74 -3.61
CA THR A 43 -13.65 -0.17 -2.29
C THR A 43 -12.18 0.20 -2.21
N THR A 44 -11.86 1.27 -1.48
CA THR A 44 -10.49 1.66 -1.10
C THR A 44 -10.18 1.37 0.38
N ASN A 45 -11.10 0.72 1.10
CA ASN A 45 -10.99 0.51 2.55
C ASN A 45 -9.74 -0.28 2.94
N HIS A 46 -9.36 -1.29 2.13
CA HIS A 46 -8.18 -2.11 2.42
C HIS A 46 -6.89 -1.28 2.43
N ILE A 47 -6.70 -0.43 1.42
CA ILE A 47 -5.50 0.41 1.32
C ILE A 47 -5.51 1.52 2.38
N GLU A 48 -6.68 2.08 2.70
CA GLU A 48 -6.84 3.05 3.78
C GLU A 48 -6.51 2.46 5.16
N CYS A 49 -6.97 1.25 5.44
CA CYS A 49 -6.64 0.50 6.65
C CYS A 49 -5.13 0.20 6.72
N LEU A 50 -4.50 -0.18 5.61
CA LEU A 50 -3.06 -0.41 5.57
C LEU A 50 -2.28 0.87 5.89
N TRP A 51 -2.64 1.99 5.28
CA TRP A 51 -2.04 3.30 5.56
C TRP A 51 -2.25 3.76 7.00
N LYS A 52 -3.40 3.43 7.61
CA LYS A 52 -3.64 3.69 9.03
C LYS A 52 -2.60 2.98 9.91
N HIS A 53 -2.28 1.71 9.63
CA HIS A 53 -1.25 0.98 10.38
C HIS A 53 0.14 1.61 10.22
N VAL A 54 0.53 1.96 8.99
CA VAL A 54 1.80 2.66 8.70
C VAL A 54 1.90 3.95 9.51
N LYS A 55 0.87 4.81 9.42
CA LYS A 55 0.85 6.11 10.11
C LYS A 55 0.86 5.96 11.63
N ASN A 56 0.15 4.98 12.17
CA ASN A 56 0.08 4.75 13.61
C ASN A 56 1.43 4.33 14.18
N ARG A 57 2.19 3.48 13.47
CA ARG A 57 3.54 3.12 13.88
C ARG A 57 4.45 4.34 13.93
N ASN A 58 4.48 5.12 12.84
CA ASN A 58 5.29 6.33 12.77
C ASN A 58 4.94 7.35 13.89
N LYS A 59 3.65 7.54 14.18
CA LYS A 59 3.21 8.43 15.27
C LYS A 59 3.64 7.95 16.66
N ARG A 60 3.67 6.65 16.92
CA ARG A 60 4.14 6.08 18.20
C ARG A 60 5.64 6.31 18.42
N GLU A 61 6.39 6.44 17.34
CA GLU A 61 7.84 6.65 17.34
C GLU A 61 8.22 8.15 17.33
N ASN A 62 7.27 9.05 17.65
CA ASN A 62 7.42 10.51 17.59
C ASN A 62 7.73 11.06 16.19
N GLU A 63 7.15 10.42 15.17
CA GLU A 63 7.42 10.68 13.76
C GLU A 63 8.87 10.36 13.37
N THR A 64 9.16 10.42 12.07
CA THR A 64 10.48 10.15 11.54
C THR A 64 10.90 11.26 10.60
N ALA A 65 12.21 11.43 10.43
CA ALA A 65 12.75 12.38 9.48
C ALA A 65 12.32 12.01 8.04
N ARG A 66 12.00 13.00 7.21
CA ARG A 66 11.42 12.76 5.86
C ARG A 66 12.29 11.86 4.98
N ASN A 67 13.61 11.92 5.13
CA ASN A 67 14.56 11.09 4.40
C ASN A 67 14.49 9.60 4.80
N LEU A 68 13.94 9.26 5.96
CA LEU A 68 13.81 7.88 6.45
C LEU A 68 12.46 7.25 6.07
N ILE A 69 11.48 8.03 5.60
CA ILE A 69 10.13 7.54 5.27
C ILE A 69 10.20 6.33 4.33
N GLN A 70 11.06 6.39 3.30
CA GLN A 70 11.18 5.30 2.34
C GLN A 70 11.67 4.00 3.01
N SER A 71 12.71 4.08 3.86
CA SER A 71 13.23 2.92 4.58
C SER A 71 12.19 2.31 5.53
N HIS A 72 11.43 3.15 6.24
CA HIS A 72 10.35 2.69 7.12
C HIS A 72 9.19 2.05 6.35
N LEU A 73 8.84 2.56 5.16
CA LEU A 73 7.84 1.94 4.30
C LEU A 73 8.30 0.56 3.80
N ILE A 74 9.55 0.45 3.37
CA ILE A 74 10.15 -0.83 2.94
C ILE A 74 10.14 -1.84 4.10
N GLU A 75 10.57 -1.42 5.29
CA GLU A 75 10.57 -2.25 6.49
C GLU A 75 9.15 -2.68 6.88
N PHE A 76 8.17 -1.77 6.81
CA PHE A 76 6.77 -2.08 7.06
C PHE A 76 6.23 -3.11 6.06
N MET A 77 6.48 -2.92 4.77
CA MET A 77 6.05 -3.87 3.72
C MET A 77 6.67 -5.25 3.93
N TRP A 78 7.96 -5.30 4.27
CA TRP A 78 8.65 -6.55 4.56
C TRP A 78 8.05 -7.28 5.78
N ARG A 79 7.79 -6.57 6.88
CA ARG A 79 7.13 -7.16 8.05
C ARG A 79 5.69 -7.60 7.76
N TYR A 80 4.99 -6.89 6.88
CA TYR A 80 3.62 -7.23 6.50
C TYR A 80 3.57 -8.54 5.70
N GLU A 81 4.51 -8.73 4.78
CA GLU A 81 4.66 -9.96 3.99
C GLU A 81 5.06 -11.15 4.85
N PHE A 82 6.07 -10.98 5.73
CA PHE A 82 6.66 -12.06 6.52
C PHE A 82 6.16 -12.10 7.97
N LYS A 83 4.96 -11.58 8.23
CA LYS A 83 4.44 -11.36 9.59
C LYS A 83 4.48 -12.59 10.50
N ASP A 84 4.38 -13.79 9.93
CA ASP A 84 4.32 -15.07 10.65
C ASP A 84 5.72 -15.71 10.84
N GLU A 85 6.73 -15.25 10.11
CA GLU A 85 8.08 -15.85 10.05
C GLU A 85 9.20 -14.79 10.13
N ILE A 86 8.91 -13.63 10.75
CA ILE A 86 9.79 -12.46 10.74
C ILE A 86 11.23 -12.80 11.11
N PHE A 87 11.42 -13.58 12.18
CA PHE A 87 12.75 -13.92 12.68
C PHE A 87 13.52 -14.80 11.69
N GLU A 88 12.90 -15.87 11.20
CA GLU A 88 13.55 -16.78 10.25
C GLU A 88 13.88 -16.09 8.93
N LYS A 89 12.95 -15.26 8.43
CA LYS A 89 13.17 -14.49 7.19
C LYS A 89 14.28 -13.46 7.36
N LEU A 90 14.42 -12.85 8.54
CA LEU A 90 15.54 -11.97 8.84
C LEU A 90 16.87 -12.73 8.78
N LEU A 91 16.95 -13.90 9.42
CA LEU A 91 18.16 -14.73 9.42
C LEU A 91 18.53 -15.20 8.00
N GLU A 92 17.54 -15.61 7.20
CA GLU A 92 17.73 -16.00 5.81
C GLU A 92 18.35 -14.86 4.98
N GLN A 93 17.84 -13.63 5.15
CA GLN A 93 18.35 -12.45 4.45
C GLN A 93 19.75 -12.06 4.92
N ILE A 94 20.02 -12.10 6.22
CA ILE A 94 21.37 -11.84 6.76
C ILE A 94 22.36 -12.86 6.16
N ARG A 95 22.01 -14.14 6.17
CA ARG A 95 22.86 -15.20 5.57
C ARG A 95 23.10 -14.98 4.08
N HIS A 96 22.08 -14.52 3.34
CA HIS A 96 22.21 -14.25 1.91
C HIS A 96 23.13 -13.04 1.62
N LEU A 97 23.05 -11.99 2.45
CA LEU A 97 23.88 -10.78 2.30
C LEU A 97 25.31 -10.96 2.82
N TYR A 98 25.49 -11.79 3.84
CA TYR A 98 26.77 -12.08 4.48
C TYR A 98 27.01 -13.60 4.51
N PRO A 99 27.33 -14.22 3.36
CA PRO A 99 27.60 -15.64 3.32
C PRO A 99 28.83 -15.96 4.19
N CYS A 100 28.69 -16.90 5.12
CA CYS A 100 29.84 -17.41 5.87
C CYS A 100 30.80 -18.07 4.87
N VAL A 101 32.01 -17.53 4.78
CA VAL A 101 33.14 -18.11 4.05
C VAL A 101 33.60 -19.38 4.75
#